data_AF-A0A6P5TA05-F1
#
_entry.id   AF-A0A6P5TA05-F1
#
_cell.length_a   1.000
_cell.length_b   1.000
_cell.length_c   1.000
_cell.angle_alpha   90.00
_cell.angle_beta   90.00
_cell.angle_gamma   90.00
#
_symmetry.space_group_name_H-M   'P 1'
#
loop_
_entity.id
_entity.type
_entity.pdbx_description
1 polymer ?
#
loop_
_entity_poly.entity_id
_entity_poly.type
_entity_poly.pdbx_seq_one_letter_code
_entity_poly.pdbx_strand_id
1 'polypeptide(L)'
;MEFLSISEFLVEVADDLFDYEEDVIENNFNILRMFVRTYGACAPTVLAKYIAEAEEKYNNLLKMLDPQLSLNYQRRCVEATKEGGNTSAHPLGTWSIPPLILDEEFYRSSLLDSKTQL
;
A
#
# COMPACT_ATOMS: atom_id res chain seq x y z
N MET A 1 8.12 -10.24 15.98
CA MET A 1 8.33 -11.54 15.28
C MET A 1 8.36 -11.24 13.80
N GLU A 2 9.27 -11.86 13.04
CA GLU A 2 9.52 -11.52 11.63
C GLU A 2 8.28 -11.59 10.73
N PHE A 3 7.39 -12.57 10.96
CA PHE A 3 6.13 -12.70 10.22
C PHE A 3 5.21 -11.48 10.39
N LEU A 4 5.02 -11.00 11.61
CA LEU A 4 4.15 -9.85 11.87
C LEU A 4 4.73 -8.58 11.24
N SER A 5 6.06 -8.41 11.28
CA SER A 5 6.71 -7.25 10.69
C SER A 5 6.57 -7.19 9.16
N ILE A 6 6.68 -8.34 8.47
CA ILE A 6 6.47 -8.35 7.00
C ILE A 6 5.00 -8.15 6.64
N SER A 7 4.09 -8.69 7.47
CA SER A 7 2.67 -8.47 7.28
C SER A 7 2.27 -7.01 7.49
N GLU A 8 2.75 -6.38 8.56
CA GLU A 8 2.50 -4.98 8.86
C GLU A 8 3.00 -4.11 7.71
N PHE A 9 4.23 -4.34 7.25
CA PHE A 9 4.77 -3.65 6.08
C PHE A 9 3.85 -3.74 4.85
N LEU A 10 3.32 -4.92 4.51
CA LEU A 10 2.40 -5.06 3.37
C LEU A 10 1.10 -4.29 3.59
N VAL A 11 0.56 -4.27 4.81
CA VAL A 11 -0.67 -3.51 5.12
C VAL A 11 -0.41 -2.00 5.00
N GLU A 12 0.66 -1.49 5.60
CA GLU A 12 1.02 -0.06 5.53
C GLU A 12 1.25 0.40 4.08
N VAL A 13 1.88 -0.44 3.25
CA VAL A 13 2.04 -0.12 1.81
C VAL A 13 0.69 -0.10 1.10
N ALA A 14 -0.24 -1.00 1.44
CA ALA A 14 -1.56 -1.01 0.84
C ALA A 14 -2.36 0.25 1.20
N ASP A 15 -2.32 0.64 2.47
CA ASP A 15 -2.99 1.84 2.98
C ASP A 15 -2.39 3.11 2.34
N ASP A 16 -1.07 3.26 2.32
CA ASP A 16 -0.39 4.38 1.65
C ASP A 16 -0.74 4.43 0.14
N LEU A 17 -0.84 3.29 -0.55
CA LEU A 17 -1.21 3.30 -1.97
C LEU A 17 -2.66 3.70 -2.19
N PHE A 18 -3.54 3.39 -1.25
CA PHE A 18 -4.95 3.77 -1.29
C PHE A 18 -5.13 5.27 -1.01
N ASP A 19 -4.43 5.80 0.00
CA ASP A 19 -4.54 7.19 0.46
C ASP A 19 -3.59 8.17 -0.27
N TYR A 20 -2.80 7.69 -1.24
CA TYR A 20 -1.73 8.45 -1.90
C TYR A 20 -2.10 9.87 -2.34
N GLU A 21 -3.26 10.03 -2.97
CA GLU A 21 -3.71 11.33 -3.44
C GLU A 21 -4.03 12.28 -2.27
N GLU A 22 -4.76 11.78 -1.26
CA GLU A 22 -5.12 12.53 -0.07
C GLU A 22 -3.86 12.91 0.72
N ASP A 23 -2.91 12.00 0.87
CA ASP A 23 -1.63 12.25 1.53
C ASP A 23 -0.77 13.31 0.81
N VAL A 24 -0.79 13.34 -0.52
CA VAL A 24 -0.13 14.40 -1.28
C VAL A 24 -0.78 15.76 -1.03
N ILE A 25 -2.12 15.80 -0.95
CA ILE A 25 -2.91 17.01 -0.69
C ILE A 25 -2.65 17.54 0.72
N GLU A 26 -2.74 16.66 1.73
CA GLU A 26 -2.53 16.98 3.15
C GLU A 26 -1.06 17.14 3.51
N ASN A 27 -0.16 16.77 2.60
CA ASN A 27 1.29 16.75 2.78
C ASN A 27 1.74 15.75 3.89
N ASN A 28 1.03 14.63 4.02
CA ASN A 28 1.33 13.54 4.95
C ASN A 28 2.39 12.59 4.37
N PHE A 29 3.18 11.96 5.24
CA PHE A 29 4.13 10.94 4.78
C PHE A 29 3.39 9.83 4.02
N ASN A 30 4.01 9.36 2.94
CA ASN A 30 3.49 8.26 2.14
C ASN A 30 4.67 7.55 1.44
N ILE A 31 4.66 6.22 1.41
CA ILE A 31 5.76 5.44 0.86
C ILE A 31 5.98 5.71 -0.63
N LEU A 32 4.92 5.85 -1.43
CA LEU A 32 5.08 6.12 -2.86
C LEU A 32 5.70 7.50 -3.10
N ARG A 33 5.37 8.52 -2.28
CA ARG A 33 6.06 9.83 -2.32
C ARG A 33 7.56 9.68 -2.08
N MET A 34 7.95 8.86 -1.10
CA MET A 34 9.37 8.58 -0.82
C MET A 34 10.07 7.88 -2.00
N PHE A 35 9.40 6.89 -2.61
CA PHE A 35 9.93 6.20 -3.78
C PHE A 35 10.04 7.14 -4.99
N VAL A 36 9.07 8.02 -5.24
CA VAL A 36 9.12 9.03 -6.31
C VAL A 36 10.30 9.98 -6.09
N ARG A 37 10.55 10.44 -4.86
CA ARG A 37 11.71 11.30 -4.55
C ARG A 37 13.05 10.59 -4.77
N THR A 38 13.11 9.29 -4.56
CA THR A 38 14.37 8.51 -4.64
C THR A 38 14.64 7.99 -6.05
N TYR A 39 13.60 7.51 -6.74
CA TYR A 39 13.69 6.77 -8.01
C TYR A 39 13.01 7.48 -9.20
N GLY A 40 12.36 8.63 -8.96
CA GLY A 40 11.64 9.37 -9.99
C GLY A 40 10.56 8.54 -10.66
N ALA A 41 10.50 8.60 -12.00
CA ALA A 41 9.52 7.87 -12.81
C ALA A 41 9.62 6.34 -12.69
N CYS A 42 10.74 5.79 -12.18
CA CYS A 42 10.90 4.36 -11.95
C CYS A 42 10.25 3.88 -10.64
N ALA A 43 9.72 4.78 -9.80
CA ALA A 43 9.16 4.46 -8.50
C ALA A 43 8.13 3.31 -8.50
N PRO A 44 7.13 3.25 -9.42
CA PRO A 44 6.18 2.15 -9.47
C PRO A 44 6.85 0.79 -9.67
N THR A 45 7.80 0.72 -10.61
CA THR A 45 8.51 -0.53 -10.91
C THR A 45 9.37 -0.99 -9.73
N VAL A 46 10.04 -0.05 -9.07
CA VAL A 46 10.87 -0.38 -7.90
C VAL A 46 9.98 -0.80 -6.73
N LEU A 47 8.91 -0.07 -6.43
CA LEU A 47 7.98 -0.42 -5.36
C LEU A 47 7.30 -1.77 -5.59
N ALA A 48 6.85 -2.05 -6.82
CA ALA A 48 6.27 -3.34 -7.18
C ALA A 48 7.24 -4.50 -6.93
N LYS A 49 8.53 -4.30 -7.19
CA LYS A 49 9.56 -5.30 -6.86
C LYS A 49 9.67 -5.53 -5.35
N TYR A 50 9.70 -4.48 -4.55
CA TYR A 50 9.74 -4.60 -3.07
C TYR A 50 8.49 -5.29 -2.52
N ILE A 51 7.31 -4.97 -3.05
CA ILE A 51 6.06 -5.64 -2.69
C ILE A 51 6.16 -7.14 -3.01
N ALA A 52 6.58 -7.51 -4.22
CA ALA A 52 6.69 -8.91 -4.62
C ALA A 52 7.68 -9.71 -3.73
N GLU A 53 8.83 -9.13 -3.41
CA GLU A 53 9.81 -9.73 -2.49
C GLU A 53 9.24 -9.89 -1.07
N ALA A 54 8.47 -8.90 -0.59
CA ALA A 54 7.80 -8.95 0.70
C ALA A 54 6.68 -9.99 0.74
N GLU A 55 5.89 -10.12 -0.33
CA GLU A 55 4.86 -11.16 -0.46
C GLU A 55 5.47 -12.56 -0.47
N GLU A 56 6.58 -12.77 -1.18
CA GLU A 56 7.30 -14.05 -1.16
C GLU A 56 7.75 -14.40 0.27
N LYS A 57 8.36 -13.43 0.96
CA LYS A 57 8.81 -13.60 2.34
C LYS A 57 7.64 -13.87 3.29
N TYR A 58 6.54 -13.13 3.16
CA TYR A 58 5.31 -13.34 3.92
C TYR A 58 4.77 -14.76 3.72
N ASN A 59 4.68 -15.23 2.47
CA ASN A 59 4.20 -16.56 2.14
C ASN A 59 5.08 -17.67 2.70
N ASN A 60 6.41 -17.49 2.68
CA ASN A 60 7.34 -18.46 3.25
C ASN A 60 7.21 -18.51 4.78
N LEU A 61 7.15 -17.37 5.45
CA LEU A 61 7.00 -17.28 6.90
C LEU A 61 5.64 -17.82 7.38
N LEU A 62 4.57 -17.55 6.64
CA LEU A 62 3.22 -18.06 6.93
C LEU A 62 3.19 -19.59 6.98
N LYS A 63 3.86 -20.26 6.03
CA LYS A 63 3.97 -21.72 5.99
C LYS A 63 4.79 -22.31 7.15
N MET A 64 5.64 -21.51 7.77
CA MET A 64 6.47 -21.92 8.90
C MET A 64 5.79 -21.70 10.27
N LEU A 65 4.66 -20.98 10.30
CA LEU A 65 3.89 -20.83 11.53
C LEU A 65 3.24 -22.16 11.95
N ASP A 66 2.88 -22.23 13.22
CA ASP A 66 1.96 -23.26 13.69
C ASP A 66 0.70 -23.30 12.79
N PRO A 67 0.26 -24.48 12.31
CA PRO A 67 -0.85 -24.58 11.36
C PRO A 67 -2.15 -23.94 11.86
N GLN A 68 -2.44 -24.02 13.16
CA GLN A 68 -3.64 -23.42 13.73
C GLN A 68 -3.51 -21.90 13.78
N LEU A 69 -2.33 -21.38 14.11
CA LEU A 69 -2.03 -19.95 14.08
C LEU A 69 -2.12 -19.40 12.66
N SER A 70 -1.52 -20.07 11.67
CA SER A 70 -1.61 -19.70 10.25
C SER A 70 -3.06 -19.61 9.78
N LEU A 71 -3.88 -20.63 10.10
CA LEU A 71 -5.28 -20.67 9.70
C LEU A 71 -6.10 -19.55 10.35
N ASN A 72 -5.89 -19.29 11.64
CA ASN A 72 -6.58 -18.23 12.36
C ASN A 72 -6.20 -16.85 11.80
N TYR A 73 -4.91 -16.66 11.50
CA TYR A 73 -4.40 -15.41 10.94
C TYR A 73 -5.00 -15.13 9.56
N GLN A 74 -4.95 -16.10 8.64
CA GLN A 74 -5.54 -15.98 7.30
C GLN A 74 -7.04 -15.66 7.36
N ARG A 75 -7.77 -16.29 8.30
CA ARG A 75 -9.20 -15.99 8.50
C ARG A 75 -9.41 -14.52 8.89
N ARG A 76 -8.60 -13.99 9.80
CA ARG A 76 -8.72 -12.59 10.22
C ARG A 76 -8.40 -11.63 9.07
N CYS A 77 -7.42 -11.95 8.20
CA CYS A 77 -7.16 -11.16 6.99
C CYS A 77 -8.41 -11.07 6.10
N VAL A 78 -9.07 -12.21 5.82
CA VAL A 78 -10.28 -12.22 4.99
C VAL A 78 -11.42 -11.43 5.62
N GLU A 79 -11.58 -11.48 6.95
CA GLU A 79 -12.58 -10.67 7.65
C GLU A 79 -12.27 -9.17 7.56
N ALA A 80 -11.02 -8.77 7.79
CA ALA A 80 -10.59 -7.37 7.68
C ALA A 80 -10.77 -6.82 6.25
N THR A 81 -10.41 -7.60 5.22
CA THR A 81 -10.61 -7.20 3.81
C THR A 81 -12.09 -7.00 3.48
N LYS A 82 -12.99 -7.82 4.05
CA LYS A 82 -14.44 -7.64 3.90
C LYS A 82 -14.97 -6.42 4.63
N GLU A 83 -14.47 -6.16 5.84
CA GLU A 83 -14.79 -4.95 6.61
C GLU A 83 -14.40 -3.68 5.82
N GLY A 84 -13.29 -3.72 5.08
CA GLY A 84 -12.84 -2.67 4.17
C GLY A 84 -13.52 -2.62 2.79
N GLY A 85 -14.56 -3.44 2.54
CA GLY A 85 -15.35 -3.39 1.31
C GLY A 85 -14.71 -4.00 0.06
N ASN A 86 -13.55 -4.65 0.17
CA ASN A 86 -12.85 -5.25 -0.97
C ASN A 86 -13.37 -6.68 -1.24
N THR A 87 -13.66 -6.99 -2.52
CA THR A 87 -14.21 -8.28 -2.98
C THR A 87 -13.18 -9.16 -3.71
N SER A 88 -11.90 -8.80 -3.69
CA SER A 88 -10.88 -9.55 -4.43
C SER A 88 -10.81 -11.03 -4.00
N ALA A 89 -10.59 -11.91 -4.97
CA ALA A 89 -10.40 -13.35 -4.72
C ALA A 89 -9.00 -13.69 -4.18
N HIS A 90 -8.06 -12.74 -4.20
CA HIS A 90 -6.69 -12.97 -3.75
C HIS A 90 -6.58 -12.71 -2.24
N PRO A 91 -5.92 -13.60 -1.45
CA PRO A 91 -5.86 -13.46 0.01
C PRO A 91 -5.19 -12.18 0.52
N LEU A 92 -4.34 -11.56 -0.30
CA LEU A 92 -3.65 -10.30 -0.01
C LEU A 92 -4.25 -9.09 -0.74
N GLY A 93 -5.37 -9.26 -1.44
CA GLY A 93 -5.88 -8.20 -2.33
C GLY A 93 -5.20 -8.17 -3.69
N THR A 94 -5.54 -7.14 -4.46
CA THR A 94 -4.88 -6.78 -5.72
C THR A 94 -4.15 -5.46 -5.50
N TRP A 95 -2.86 -5.43 -5.82
CA TRP A 95 -2.08 -4.19 -5.78
C TRP A 95 -2.47 -3.26 -6.94
N SER A 96 -2.74 -2.01 -6.60
CA SER A 96 -2.94 -0.93 -7.58
C SER A 96 -2.01 0.22 -7.20
N ILE A 97 -0.95 0.42 -7.97
CA ILE A 97 -0.08 1.59 -7.79
C ILE A 97 -0.73 2.76 -8.53
N PRO A 98 -1.10 3.86 -7.83
CA PRO A 98 -1.79 4.98 -8.44
C PRO A 98 -0.88 5.75 -9.42
N PRO A 99 -1.45 6.56 -10.32
CA PRO A 99 -0.69 7.47 -11.17
C PRO A 99 0.19 8.40 -10.34
N LEU A 100 1.43 8.63 -10.78
CA LEU A 100 2.39 9.44 -10.04
C LEU A 100 2.05 10.93 -10.10
N ILE A 101 2.10 11.60 -8.96
CA ILE A 101 2.11 13.05 -8.85
C ILE A 101 3.57 13.49 -8.73
N LEU A 102 4.17 13.89 -9.86
CA LEU A 102 5.59 14.27 -9.94
C LEU A 102 5.86 15.69 -9.44
N ASP A 103 4.89 16.60 -9.64
CA ASP A 103 4.93 17.98 -9.15
C ASP A 103 3.80 18.19 -8.15
N GLU A 104 4.10 17.86 -6.89
CA GLU A 104 3.11 17.95 -5.82
C GLU A 104 2.75 19.40 -5.46
N GLU A 105 3.66 20.36 -5.63
CA GLU A 105 3.37 21.78 -5.38
C GLU A 105 2.35 22.29 -6.38
N PHE A 106 2.59 22.05 -7.67
CA PHE A 106 1.63 22.36 -8.72
C PHE A 106 0.30 21.64 -8.51
N TYR A 107 0.34 20.35 -8.15
CA TYR A 107 -0.87 19.57 -7.89
C TYR A 107 -1.74 20.20 -6.80
N ARG A 108 -1.16 20.50 -5.64
CA ARG A 108 -1.86 21.14 -4.51
C ARG A 108 -2.41 22.51 -4.88
N SER A 109 -1.63 23.35 -5.57
CA SER A 109 -2.09 24.68 -6.01
C SER A 109 -3.27 24.60 -6.98
N SER A 110 -3.26 23.65 -7.93
CA SER A 110 -4.34 23.51 -8.93
C SER A 110 -5.70 23.14 -8.29
N LEU A 111 -5.68 22.43 -7.17
CA LEU A 111 -6.88 22.06 -6.41
C LEU A 111 -7.43 23.25 -5.60
N LEU A 112 -6.57 24.11 -5.06
CA LEU A 112 -6.96 25.35 -4.38
C LEU A 112 -7.64 26.34 -5.33
N ASP A 113 -7.10 26.48 -6.55
CA ASP A 113 -7.68 27.35 -7.58
C ASP A 113 -9.06 26.85 -8.02
N SER A 114 -9.23 25.53 -8.13
CA SER A 114 -10.51 24.90 -8.49
C SER A 114 -11.57 25.05 -7.40
N LYS A 115 -11.19 25.02 -6.12
CA LYS A 115 -12.11 25.26 -4.98
C LYS A 115 -12.53 26.72 -4.84
N THR A 116 -11.76 27.66 -5.38
CA THR A 116 -12.04 29.11 -5.30
C THR A 116 -12.99 29.59 -6.41
N GLN A 117 -13.27 28.75 -7.41
CA GLN A 117 -14.16 29.04 -8.55
C GLN A 117 -15.60 28.50 -8.38
N LEU A 118 -15.91 27.87 -7.24
CA LEU A 118 -17.25 27.41 -6.83
C LEU A 118 -17.82 28.33 -5.75
#